data_AF-A0A7J7PA54-F1
#
_entry.id   AF-A0A7J7PA54-F1
#
_cell.length_a   1.000
_cell.length_b   1.000
_cell.length_c   1.000
_cell.angle_alpha   90.00
_cell.angle_beta   90.00
_cell.angle_gamma   90.00
#
_symmetry.space_group_name_H-M   'P 1'
#
loop_
_entity.id
_entity.type
_entity.pdbx_description
1 polymer ?
#
loop_
_entity_poly.entity_id
_entity_poly.type
_entity_poly.pdbx_seq_one_letter_code
_entity_poly.pdbx_strand_id
1 'polypeptide(L)'
;MESIVGSYDQGYHDLPSKCVEILKSNPGSIARSWRQDDTLQWTSTLVAFKASLNGFVKGCRPILGLDGCFLKGKYGGVCLFVLSLDGNNGLFPIRVYMCRTECKESCLDFLTKIEPYLSAHPGKLTFISDRQKRLIDSVAEIFLHANHSLNVDPMSLSMNENINLNMKQFI
;
A
#
# COMPACT_ATOMS: atom_id res chain seq x y z
N MET A 1 11.63 -24.87 -13.85
CA MET A 1 11.66 -23.53 -13.22
C MET A 1 10.68 -23.39 -12.06
N GLU A 2 10.16 -24.49 -11.48
CA GLU A 2 9.29 -24.43 -10.27
C GLU A 2 10.02 -24.79 -8.97
N SER A 3 11.27 -25.29 -9.04
CA SER A 3 11.95 -25.89 -7.89
C SER A 3 12.68 -24.91 -6.96
N ILE A 4 12.60 -23.59 -7.21
CA ILE A 4 13.34 -22.58 -6.43
C ILE A 4 12.42 -21.54 -5.76
N VAL A 5 11.18 -21.34 -6.26
CA VAL A 5 10.29 -20.22 -5.81
C VAL A 5 9.00 -20.70 -5.14
N GLY A 6 8.68 -22.00 -5.21
CA GLY A 6 7.38 -22.52 -4.77
C GLY A 6 6.25 -22.15 -5.75
N SER A 7 5.11 -22.83 -5.66
CA SER A 7 3.97 -22.50 -6.52
C SER A 7 3.31 -21.21 -6.05
N TYR A 8 2.69 -20.47 -6.97
CA TYR A 8 1.90 -19.27 -6.63
C TYR A 8 0.82 -19.58 -5.58
N ASP A 9 0.24 -20.79 -5.62
CA ASP A 9 -0.76 -21.28 -4.67
C ASP A 9 -0.20 -21.32 -3.25
N GLN A 10 0.99 -21.89 -3.11
CA GLN A 10 1.69 -21.97 -1.85
C GLN A 10 2.06 -20.58 -1.33
N GLY A 11 2.48 -19.68 -2.22
CA GLY A 11 2.82 -18.30 -1.88
C GLY A 11 1.68 -17.53 -1.21
N TYR A 12 0.46 -17.58 -1.78
CA TYR A 12 -0.72 -16.94 -1.19
C TYR A 12 -1.27 -17.70 0.03
N HIS A 13 -1.16 -19.04 0.03
CA HIS A 13 -1.52 -19.86 1.17
C HIS A 13 -0.67 -19.53 2.41
N ASP A 14 0.58 -19.14 2.23
CA ASP A 14 1.51 -18.90 3.35
C ASP A 14 1.50 -17.44 3.85
N LEU A 15 0.75 -16.54 3.21
CA LEU A 15 0.66 -15.13 3.60
C LEU A 15 0.27 -14.91 5.07
N PRO A 16 -0.68 -15.65 5.67
CA PRO A 16 -0.97 -15.51 7.10
C PRO A 16 0.25 -15.86 7.97
N SER A 17 0.97 -16.93 7.67
CA SER A 17 2.18 -17.33 8.41
C SER A 17 3.27 -16.27 8.28
N LYS A 18 3.49 -15.74 7.06
CA LYS A 18 4.41 -14.62 6.82
C LYS A 18 4.01 -13.36 7.60
N CYS A 19 2.72 -13.05 7.68
CA CYS A 19 2.24 -11.92 8.50
C CYS A 19 2.60 -12.12 9.98
N VAL A 20 2.43 -13.34 10.51
CA VAL A 20 2.83 -13.66 11.89
C VAL A 20 4.33 -13.47 12.09
N GLU A 21 5.17 -13.91 11.15
CA GLU A 21 6.62 -13.71 11.20
C GLU A 21 7.02 -12.24 11.16
N ILE A 22 6.39 -11.44 10.28
CA ILE A 22 6.60 -9.99 10.22
C ILE A 22 6.31 -9.34 11.58
N LEU A 23 5.20 -9.72 12.23
CA LEU A 23 4.82 -9.19 13.53
C LEU A 23 5.75 -9.64 14.66
N LYS A 24 6.25 -10.87 14.62
CA LYS A 24 7.25 -11.39 15.57
C LYS A 24 8.55 -10.61 15.48
N SER A 25 9.05 -10.39 14.25
CA SER A 25 10.32 -9.70 14.01
C SER A 25 10.21 -8.18 14.12
N ASN A 26 9.02 -7.61 13.91
CA ASN A 26 8.77 -6.16 13.95
C ASN A 26 7.56 -5.83 14.82
N PRO A 27 7.66 -5.95 16.16
CA PRO A 27 6.55 -5.71 17.07
C PRO A 27 5.90 -4.34 16.90
N GLY A 28 4.56 -4.34 16.82
CA GLY A 28 3.74 -3.14 16.62
C GLY A 28 3.66 -2.66 15.16
N SER A 29 4.18 -3.45 14.22
CA SER A 29 3.82 -3.31 12.80
C SER A 29 2.40 -3.80 12.55
N ILE A 30 1.88 -3.55 11.36
CA ILE A 30 0.64 -4.15 10.87
C ILE A 30 1.06 -5.15 9.78
N ALA A 31 0.64 -6.39 9.93
CA ALA A 31 0.72 -7.39 8.88
C ALA A 31 -0.49 -8.30 9.04
N ARG A 32 -1.38 -8.29 8.06
CA ARG A 32 -2.59 -9.11 8.12
C ARG A 32 -3.00 -9.53 6.73
N SER A 33 -3.43 -10.79 6.62
CA SER A 33 -4.03 -11.36 5.44
C SER A 33 -5.49 -11.67 5.72
N TRP A 34 -6.35 -11.40 4.74
CA TRP A 34 -7.76 -11.72 4.75
C TRP A 34 -8.06 -12.82 3.74
N ARG A 35 -9.11 -13.59 4.03
CA ARG A 35 -9.63 -14.69 3.22
C ARG A 35 -11.14 -14.61 3.20
N GLN A 36 -11.77 -15.21 2.20
CA GLN A 36 -13.20 -15.46 2.22
C GLN A 36 -13.51 -16.57 3.23
N ASP A 37 -14.58 -16.40 4.01
CA ASP A 37 -14.92 -17.32 5.11
C ASP A 37 -15.33 -18.71 4.60
N ASP A 38 -15.96 -18.78 3.43
CA ASP A 38 -16.51 -20.01 2.84
C ASP A 38 -15.46 -20.84 2.08
N THR A 39 -14.63 -20.17 1.27
CA THR A 39 -13.68 -20.83 0.36
C THR A 39 -12.25 -20.82 0.87
N LEU A 40 -11.96 -20.10 1.96
CA LEU A 40 -10.62 -19.81 2.46
C LEU A 40 -9.69 -19.16 1.41
N GLN A 41 -10.26 -18.66 0.30
CA GLN A 41 -9.50 -18.01 -0.75
C GLN A 41 -8.98 -16.68 -0.25
N TRP A 42 -7.71 -16.40 -0.53
CA TRP A 42 -7.09 -15.11 -0.25
C TRP A 42 -7.85 -13.96 -0.94
N THR A 43 -8.12 -12.88 -0.20
CA THR A 43 -8.77 -11.67 -0.70
C THR A 43 -7.80 -10.49 -0.75
N SER A 44 -7.10 -10.25 0.35
CA SER A 44 -6.13 -9.17 0.45
C SER A 44 -5.11 -9.37 1.56
N THR A 45 -4.03 -8.59 1.51
CA THR A 45 -3.00 -8.54 2.55
C THR A 45 -2.49 -7.12 2.68
N LEU A 46 -2.32 -6.65 3.91
CA LEU A 46 -1.78 -5.34 4.25
C LEU A 46 -0.50 -5.52 5.05
N VAL A 47 0.59 -4.86 4.64
CA VAL A 47 1.88 -4.88 5.33
C VAL A 47 2.46 -3.48 5.47
N ALA A 48 3.03 -3.24 6.64
CA ALA A 48 2.94 -1.95 7.24
C ALA A 48 3.84 -1.86 8.49
N PHE A 49 5.14 -1.60 8.30
CA PHE A 49 6.10 -1.57 9.42
C PHE A 49 5.86 -0.41 10.39
N LYS A 50 6.07 -0.67 11.69
CA LYS A 50 6.00 0.36 12.75
C LYS A 50 6.99 1.48 12.51
N ALA A 51 8.20 1.13 12.08
CA ALA A 51 9.24 2.10 11.73
C ALA A 51 8.76 3.06 10.64
N SER A 52 8.12 2.56 9.58
CA SER A 52 7.56 3.38 8.51
C SER A 52 6.44 4.30 8.99
N LEU A 53 5.54 3.84 9.86
CA LEU A 53 4.52 4.74 10.45
C LEU A 53 5.15 5.88 11.22
N ASN A 54 6.08 5.54 12.11
CA ASN A 54 6.71 6.51 12.97
C ASN A 54 7.54 7.49 12.14
N GLY A 55 8.23 7.00 11.10
CA GLY A 55 8.98 7.83 10.16
C GLY A 55 8.08 8.79 9.40
N PHE A 56 6.90 8.34 8.96
CA PHE A 56 5.91 9.22 8.35
C PHE A 56 5.48 10.33 9.31
N VAL A 57 4.96 9.96 10.48
CA VAL A 57 4.41 10.92 11.47
C VAL A 57 5.46 11.93 11.96
N LYS A 58 6.73 11.51 12.08
CA LYS A 58 7.79 12.33 12.70
C LYS A 58 8.70 13.06 11.71
N GLY A 59 8.80 12.60 10.46
CA GLY A 59 9.85 13.04 9.55
C GLY A 59 9.44 13.25 8.11
N CYS A 60 8.22 12.86 7.72
CA CYS A 60 7.72 13.11 6.37
C CYS A 60 6.92 14.40 6.29
N ARG A 61 6.76 14.89 5.06
CA ARG A 61 5.82 15.94 4.70
C ARG A 61 4.41 15.33 4.68
N PRO A 62 3.34 16.10 4.94
CA PRO A 62 1.97 15.60 4.87
C PRO A 62 1.48 15.46 3.41
N ILE A 63 2.33 14.97 2.51
CA ILE A 63 2.01 14.71 1.10
C ILE A 63 2.09 13.19 0.89
N LEU A 64 1.03 12.62 0.34
CA LEU A 64 0.84 11.19 0.19
C LEU A 64 0.64 10.82 -1.27
N GLY A 65 1.53 10.00 -1.81
CA GLY A 65 1.35 9.37 -3.12
C GLY A 65 0.58 8.08 -3.00
N LEU A 66 -0.45 7.91 -3.82
CA LEU A 66 -1.17 6.66 -4.02
C LEU A 66 -0.94 6.19 -5.44
N ASP A 67 -0.46 4.96 -5.59
CA ASP A 67 -0.33 4.33 -6.89
C ASP A 67 -0.51 2.81 -6.73
N GLY A 68 -0.76 2.16 -7.86
CA GLY A 68 -1.11 0.76 -7.97
C GLY A 68 -0.33 0.10 -9.11
N CYS A 69 0.24 -1.08 -8.85
CA CYS A 69 0.90 -1.87 -9.89
C CYS A 69 0.35 -3.28 -9.96
N PHE A 70 0.25 -3.82 -11.17
CA PHE A 70 -0.15 -5.21 -11.39
C PHE A 70 0.93 -6.17 -10.92
N LEU A 71 0.53 -7.15 -10.11
CA LEU A 71 1.39 -8.26 -9.71
C LEU A 71 1.53 -9.25 -10.86
N LYS A 72 2.78 -9.65 -11.17
CA LYS A 72 3.04 -10.67 -12.19
C LYS A 72 2.92 -12.06 -11.57
N GLY A 73 2.16 -12.95 -12.20
CA GLY A 73 2.05 -14.35 -11.78
C GLY A 73 0.73 -15.01 -12.16
N LYS A 74 0.59 -16.31 -11.85
CA LYS A 74 -0.57 -17.14 -12.21
C LYS A 74 -1.91 -16.59 -11.72
N TYR A 75 -1.92 -15.92 -10.56
CA TYR A 75 -3.15 -15.39 -9.95
C TYR A 75 -3.38 -13.89 -10.21
N GLY A 76 -2.46 -13.23 -10.91
CA GLY A 76 -2.49 -11.78 -11.06
C GLY A 76 -2.52 -11.08 -9.70
N GLY A 77 -3.24 -9.97 -9.63
CA GLY A 77 -3.39 -9.14 -8.45
C GLY A 77 -2.97 -7.70 -8.69
N VAL A 78 -3.32 -6.83 -7.75
CA VAL A 78 -2.84 -5.45 -7.70
C VAL A 78 -2.19 -5.21 -6.35
N CYS A 79 -1.04 -4.55 -6.39
CA CYS A 79 -0.39 -4.00 -5.22
C CYS A 79 -0.62 -2.49 -5.21
N LEU A 80 -1.45 -2.03 -4.28
CA LEU A 80 -1.60 -0.61 -3.95
C LEU A 80 -0.59 -0.25 -2.88
N PHE A 81 -0.07 0.97 -2.92
CA PHE A 81 0.85 1.44 -1.90
C PHE A 81 0.64 2.92 -1.60
N VAL A 82 1.07 3.30 -0.39
CA VAL A 82 1.11 4.69 0.05
C VAL A 82 2.56 5.07 0.31
N LEU A 83 2.99 6.14 -0.36
CA LEU A 83 4.29 6.77 -0.21
C LEU A 83 4.13 8.17 0.35
N SER A 84 5.18 8.72 0.92
CA SER A 84 5.28 10.15 1.23
C SER A 84 6.63 10.70 0.79
N LEU A 85 6.87 11.98 1.05
CA LEU A 85 8.18 12.59 0.91
C LEU A 85 8.77 12.79 2.30
N ASP A 86 10.00 12.33 2.50
CA ASP A 86 10.75 12.69 3.69
C ASP A 86 11.15 14.19 3.68
N GLY A 87 11.78 14.65 4.76
CA GLY A 87 12.29 16.03 4.86
C GLY A 87 13.23 16.44 3.72
N ASN A 88 13.90 15.46 3.09
CA ASN A 88 14.86 15.64 2.00
C ASN A 88 14.23 15.44 0.60
N ASN A 89 12.91 15.35 0.50
CA ASN A 89 12.17 15.07 -0.75
C ASN A 89 12.47 13.69 -1.36
N GLY A 90 12.99 12.75 -0.57
CA GLY A 90 13.10 11.35 -0.94
C GLY A 90 11.75 10.65 -0.81
N LEU A 91 11.46 9.70 -1.71
CA LEU A 91 10.27 8.87 -1.59
C LEU A 91 10.41 7.94 -0.39
N PHE A 92 9.42 8.01 0.50
CA PHE A 92 9.38 7.25 1.73
C PHE A 92 8.19 6.27 1.72
N PRO A 93 8.41 4.96 1.64
CA PRO A 93 7.34 3.98 1.62
C PRO A 93 6.70 3.82 3.00
N ILE A 94 5.39 4.00 3.07
CA ILE A 94 4.64 3.86 4.31
C ILE A 94 3.99 2.47 4.38
N ARG A 95 3.24 2.08 3.34
CA ARG A 95 2.33 0.93 3.38
C ARG A 95 2.20 0.24 2.01
N VAL A 96 1.99 -1.07 2.04
CA VAL A 96 1.65 -1.91 0.89
C VAL A 96 0.37 -2.69 1.18
N TYR A 97 -0.50 -2.76 0.18
CA TYR A 97 -1.74 -3.51 0.18
C TYR A 97 -1.87 -4.32 -1.10
N MET A 98 -1.93 -5.63 -0.96
CA MET A 98 -2.14 -6.57 -2.05
C MET A 98 -3.60 -6.98 -2.08
N CYS A 99 -4.23 -6.94 -3.24
CA CYS A 99 -5.59 -7.41 -3.46
C CYS A 99 -5.70 -8.11 -4.81
N ARG A 100 -6.81 -8.83 -5.05
CA ARG A 100 -7.04 -9.54 -6.33
C ARG A 100 -7.24 -8.60 -7.51
N THR A 101 -7.93 -7.48 -7.29
CA THR A 101 -8.32 -6.54 -8.35
C THR A 101 -8.35 -5.14 -7.79
N GLU A 102 -7.90 -4.16 -8.57
CA GLU A 102 -8.12 -2.74 -8.29
C GLU A 102 -9.52 -2.31 -8.75
N CYS A 103 -10.46 -2.36 -7.81
CA CYS A 103 -11.82 -1.84 -7.94
C CYS A 103 -12.10 -0.81 -6.83
N LYS A 104 -13.23 -0.09 -6.92
CA LYS A 104 -13.60 0.94 -5.92
C LYS A 104 -13.63 0.34 -4.52
N GLU A 105 -14.20 -0.87 -4.38
CA GLU A 105 -14.31 -1.60 -3.12
C GLU A 105 -12.93 -1.90 -2.53
N SER A 106 -11.98 -2.37 -3.34
CA SER A 106 -10.62 -2.65 -2.87
C SER A 106 -9.85 -1.38 -2.46
N CYS A 107 -10.11 -0.25 -3.14
CA CYS A 107 -9.50 1.04 -2.84
C CYS A 107 -10.06 1.60 -1.52
N LEU A 108 -11.38 1.57 -1.35
CA LEU A 108 -12.03 1.93 -0.08
C LEU A 108 -11.54 1.06 1.06
N ASP A 109 -11.45 -0.25 0.85
CA ASP A 109 -11.00 -1.19 1.87
C ASP A 109 -9.54 -0.92 2.28
N PHE A 110 -8.68 -0.63 1.30
CA PHE A 110 -7.30 -0.20 1.55
C PHE A 110 -7.24 1.09 2.37
N LEU A 111 -7.89 2.16 1.89
CA LEU A 111 -7.85 3.48 2.52
C LEU A 111 -8.45 3.46 3.93
N THR A 112 -9.57 2.76 4.12
CA THR A 112 -10.21 2.59 5.45
C THR A 112 -9.25 1.94 6.44
N LYS A 113 -8.52 0.91 6.02
CA LYS A 113 -7.59 0.19 6.90
C LYS A 113 -6.38 1.03 7.31
N ILE A 114 -5.98 2.00 6.49
CA ILE A 114 -4.79 2.83 6.75
C ILE A 114 -5.12 4.22 7.32
N GLU A 115 -6.36 4.70 7.18
CA GLU A 115 -6.81 6.02 7.59
C GLU A 115 -6.33 6.42 9.00
N PRO A 116 -6.50 5.58 10.05
CA PRO A 116 -6.14 6.00 11.41
C PRO A 116 -4.64 6.28 11.57
N TYR A 117 -3.82 5.65 10.74
CA TYR A 117 -2.37 5.80 10.77
C TYR A 117 -1.87 6.97 9.94
N LEU A 118 -2.60 7.34 8.89
CA LEU A 118 -2.27 8.52 8.08
C LEU A 118 -2.72 9.79 8.81
N SER A 119 -3.91 9.78 9.40
CA SER A 119 -4.47 10.88 10.19
C SER A 119 -3.73 11.15 11.51
N ALA A 120 -2.83 10.24 11.92
CA ALA A 120 -1.91 10.48 13.04
C ALA A 120 -0.83 11.54 12.73
N HIS A 121 -0.64 11.93 11.47
CA HIS A 121 0.29 12.99 11.11
C HIS A 121 -0.22 14.36 11.59
N PRO A 122 0.62 15.20 12.22
CA PRO A 122 0.18 16.50 12.76
C PRO A 122 -0.16 17.57 11.71
N GLY A 123 0.00 17.24 10.42
CA GLY A 123 -0.10 18.19 9.31
C GLY A 123 -1.31 17.87 8.44
N LYS A 124 -1.86 18.87 7.74
CA LYS A 124 -2.98 18.66 6.82
C LYS A 124 -2.54 17.79 5.65
N LEU A 125 -3.13 16.60 5.55
CA LEU A 125 -2.81 15.63 4.50
C LEU A 125 -3.21 16.15 3.11
N THR A 126 -2.30 15.97 2.15
CA THR A 126 -2.53 16.19 0.73
C THR A 126 -2.25 14.88 -0.01
N PHE A 127 -3.23 14.38 -0.74
CA PHE A 127 -3.11 13.16 -1.53
C PHE A 127 -2.83 13.49 -2.99
N ILE A 128 -1.90 12.75 -3.58
CA ILE A 128 -1.57 12.74 -5.00
C ILE A 128 -1.79 11.32 -5.48
N SER A 129 -2.69 11.14 -6.43
CA SER A 129 -2.92 9.84 -7.05
C SER A 129 -2.80 9.95 -8.56
N ASP A 130 -2.55 8.81 -9.21
CA ASP A 130 -2.83 8.73 -10.63
C ASP A 130 -4.29 9.07 -10.94
N ARG A 131 -4.56 9.42 -12.20
CA ARG A 131 -5.89 9.90 -12.62
C ARG A 131 -6.92 8.76 -12.64
N GLN A 132 -6.68 7.66 -11.94
CA GLN A 132 -7.64 6.59 -11.81
C GLN A 132 -8.77 6.99 -10.87
N LYS A 133 -9.96 7.16 -11.46
CA LYS A 133 -11.19 7.57 -10.78
C LYS A 133 -11.46 6.84 -9.45
N ARG A 134 -11.08 5.55 -9.36
CA ARG A 134 -11.32 4.73 -8.17
C ARG A 134 -10.59 5.25 -6.92
N LEU A 135 -9.31 5.62 -7.04
CA LEU A 135 -8.53 6.15 -5.91
C LEU A 135 -9.00 7.55 -5.55
N ILE A 136 -9.28 8.38 -6.55
CA ILE A 136 -9.82 9.73 -6.39
C ILE A 136 -11.12 9.70 -5.56
N ASP A 137 -12.09 8.90 -6.01
CA ASP A 137 -13.40 8.78 -5.35
C ASP A 137 -13.25 8.22 -3.94
N SER A 138 -12.35 7.24 -3.74
CA SER A 138 -12.14 6.61 -2.44
C SER A 138 -11.45 7.55 -1.43
N VAL A 139 -10.51 8.39 -1.88
CA VAL A 139 -9.88 9.42 -1.02
C VAL A 139 -10.91 10.44 -0.58
N ALA A 140 -11.75 10.93 -1.51
CA ALA A 140 -12.81 11.88 -1.18
C ALA A 140 -13.83 11.31 -0.19
N GLU A 141 -14.08 10.00 -0.24
CA GLU A 141 -15.01 9.30 0.65
C GLU A 141 -14.44 9.09 2.06
N ILE A 142 -13.15 8.74 2.17
CA ILE A 142 -12.51 8.41 3.45
C ILE A 142 -11.90 9.64 4.16
N PHE A 143 -11.34 10.59 3.41
CA PHE A 143 -10.58 11.72 3.96
C PHE A 143 -11.30 13.06 3.69
N LEU A 144 -12.46 13.27 4.32
CA LEU A 144 -13.34 14.44 4.11
C LEU A 144 -12.66 15.82 4.29
N HIS A 145 -11.56 15.90 5.04
CA HIS A 145 -10.84 17.15 5.32
C HIS A 145 -9.46 17.25 4.66
N ALA A 146 -9.04 16.23 3.90
CA ALA A 146 -7.77 16.26 3.20
C ALA A 146 -7.87 17.06 1.89
N ASN A 147 -6.74 17.61 1.46
CA ASN A 147 -6.65 18.11 0.09
C ASN A 147 -6.37 16.92 -0.83
N HIS A 148 -6.94 16.93 -2.04
CA HIS A 148 -6.62 15.95 -3.06
C HIS A 148 -6.23 16.66 -4.35
N SER A 149 -5.07 16.31 -4.88
CA SER A 149 -4.50 16.86 -6.10
C SER A 149 -4.31 15.73 -7.10
N LEU A 150 -4.73 15.97 -8.34
CA LEU A 150 -4.53 15.02 -9.43
C LEU A 150 -3.10 15.11 -9.94
N ASN A 151 -2.56 14.02 -10.52
CA ASN A 151 -1.26 14.03 -11.21
C ASN A 151 -1.17 15.16 -12.26
N VAL A 152 -0.62 16.30 -11.82
CA VAL A 152 -0.16 17.44 -12.63
C VAL A 152 1.28 17.84 -12.29
N ASP A 153 1.87 17.25 -11.24
CA ASP A 153 3.19 17.64 -10.72
C ASP A 153 4.31 16.65 -11.08
N PRO A 154 5.58 17.12 -11.23
CA PRO A 154 6.76 16.28 -11.48
C PRO A 154 6.94 15.12 -10.47
N MET A 155 6.36 15.27 -9.28
CA MET A 155 6.31 14.25 -8.24
C MET A 155 5.64 12.95 -8.71
N SER A 156 4.58 13.05 -9.52
CA SER A 156 3.86 11.89 -10.06
C SER A 156 4.68 11.04 -11.03
N LEU A 157 5.49 11.70 -11.87
CA LEU A 157 6.43 11.05 -12.78
C LEU A 157 7.56 10.38 -11.99
N SER A 158 8.11 11.09 -10.99
CA SER A 158 9.15 10.53 -10.11
C SER A 158 8.64 9.36 -9.27
N MET A 159 7.37 9.38 -8.84
CA MET A 159 6.73 8.26 -8.17
C MET A 159 6.67 7.08 -9.13
N ASN A 160 6.03 7.23 -10.29
CA ASN A 160 5.89 6.14 -11.27
C ASN A 160 7.23 5.53 -11.73
N GLU A 161 8.26 6.35 -11.90
CA GLU A 161 9.61 5.87 -12.28
C GLU A 161 10.32 5.15 -11.12
N ASN A 162 10.26 5.69 -9.90
CA ASN A 162 10.96 5.12 -8.75
C ASN A 162 10.22 3.96 -8.09
N ILE A 163 8.89 3.87 -8.22
CA ILE A 163 8.11 2.70 -7.80
C ILE A 163 8.55 1.49 -8.63
N ASN A 164 8.69 1.64 -9.95
CA ASN A 164 9.18 0.58 -10.82
C ASN A 164 10.63 0.15 -10.49
N LEU A 165 11.46 1.06 -9.98
CA LEU A 165 12.84 0.78 -9.56
C LEU A 165 12.91 0.12 -8.18
N ASN A 166 12.15 0.60 -7.19
CA ASN A 166 12.17 0.09 -5.83
C ASN A 166 11.36 -1.21 -5.66
N MET A 167 10.30 -1.43 -6.45
CA MET A 167 9.56 -2.70 -6.44
C MET A 167 10.41 -3.90 -6.85
N LYS A 168 11.47 -3.74 -7.67
CA LYS A 168 12.42 -4.83 -7.95
C LYS A 168 13.19 -5.33 -6.72
N GLN A 169 13.22 -4.56 -5.64
CA GLN A 169 13.88 -4.96 -4.39
C GLN A 169 12.93 -5.69 -3.43
N PHE A 170 11.61 -5.64 -3.68
CA PHE A 170 10.58 -6.22 -2.82
C PHE A 170 9.83 -7.41 -3.47
N ILE A 171 10.15 -7.78 -4.71
CA ILE A 171 9.62 -8.96 -5.42
C ILE A 171 10.78 -9.89 -5.79
#